data_AF-A0A0D7BI14-F1
#
_entry.id   AF-A0A0D7BI14-F1
#
_cell.length_a   1.000
_cell.length_b   1.000
_cell.length_c   1.000
_cell.angle_alpha   90.00
_cell.angle_beta   90.00
_cell.angle_gamma   90.00
#
_symmetry.space_group_name_H-M   'P 1'
#
loop_
_entity.id
_entity.type
_entity.pdbx_description
1 polymer ?
#
loop_
_entity_poly.entity_id
_entity_poly.type
_entity_poly.pdbx_seq_one_letter_code
_entity_poly.pdbx_strand_id
1 'polypeptide(L)'
;MQQQTRIQGLSWEVDRDGVLYISLPVRFIAFRALVLVLILTPTASNPFHYEQKYMPDPVYEEMGPHARLWRVYLDESQMHDVEMIDDSKDSVDVLLVFAGLFSAVVTTFVAQTSQDLQVASDVIATSLIYELVNLQRAMLSGASSDSVSPSPLTPDSTAPETSSIVWVNGLWFVSLALSLTTALLSVLVKQWFHQYATMPSGTPRDRSLIRQFRFTALQDWQVPLIVGLLPVLMHAAVAIFFGGLVVYLYPL
;
A
#
# COMPACT_ATOMS: atom_id res chain seq x y z
N MET A 1 -47.23 7.01 -24.60
CA MET A 1 -46.10 7.88 -24.25
C MET A 1 -45.25 7.13 -23.24
N GLN A 2 -44.14 6.51 -23.68
CA GLN A 2 -43.23 5.77 -22.81
C GLN A 2 -42.12 6.72 -22.34
N GLN A 3 -41.90 6.77 -21.03
CA GLN A 3 -40.88 7.58 -20.40
C GLN A 3 -39.71 6.66 -20.06
N GLN A 4 -38.64 6.74 -20.85
CA GLN A 4 -37.46 5.90 -20.74
C GLN A 4 -36.39 6.61 -19.91
N THR A 5 -36.39 6.39 -18.60
CA THR A 5 -35.35 6.88 -17.70
C THR A 5 -34.19 5.88 -17.64
N ARG A 6 -33.16 6.17 -18.44
CA ARG A 6 -31.91 5.43 -18.51
C ARG A 6 -31.01 5.83 -17.34
N ILE A 7 -30.85 4.96 -16.35
CA ILE A 7 -29.73 5.02 -15.37
C ILE A 7 -28.81 3.84 -15.66
N GLN A 8 -27.50 4.10 -15.62
CA GLN A 8 -26.44 3.33 -16.26
C GLN A 8 -26.51 1.80 -16.10
N GLY A 9 -26.68 1.10 -17.24
CA GLY A 9 -26.27 -0.30 -17.42
C GLY A 9 -27.30 -1.39 -17.10
N LEU A 10 -28.48 -1.06 -16.58
CA LEU A 10 -29.58 -2.03 -16.42
C LEU A 10 -30.64 -1.80 -17.51
N SER A 11 -30.94 -2.83 -18.31
CA SER A 11 -32.15 -2.89 -19.13
C SER A 11 -33.09 -3.94 -18.55
N TRP A 12 -34.34 -3.56 -18.30
CA TRP A 12 -35.41 -4.47 -17.94
C TRP A 12 -36.59 -4.24 -18.89
N GLU A 13 -37.15 -5.33 -19.40
CA GLU A 13 -38.36 -5.34 -20.20
C GLU A 13 -39.46 -6.02 -19.37
N VAL A 14 -40.65 -5.42 -19.34
CA VAL A 14 -41.82 -5.98 -18.64
C VAL A 14 -42.77 -6.53 -19.68
N ASP A 15 -42.98 -7.85 -19.67
CA ASP A 15 -43.94 -8.49 -20.57
C ASP A 15 -45.38 -8.36 -20.04
N ARG A 16 -46.38 -8.60 -20.90
CA ARG A 16 -47.81 -8.40 -20.61
C ARG A 16 -48.37 -9.28 -19.48
N ASP A 17 -47.65 -10.30 -19.05
CA ASP A 17 -48.00 -11.16 -17.92
C ASP A 17 -47.34 -10.73 -16.59
N GLY A 18 -46.66 -9.58 -16.56
CA GLY A 18 -46.08 -8.99 -15.34
C GLY A 18 -44.76 -9.63 -14.87
N VAL A 19 -44.16 -10.51 -15.67
CA VAL A 19 -42.87 -11.13 -15.37
C VAL A 19 -41.73 -10.22 -15.84
N LEU A 20 -40.79 -9.93 -14.93
CA LEU A 20 -39.73 -8.95 -15.12
C LEU A 20 -38.42 -9.65 -15.50
N TYR A 21 -37.96 -9.46 -16.75
CA TYR A 21 -36.70 -10.05 -17.23
C TYR A 21 -35.55 -9.06 -17.05
N ILE A 22 -34.65 -9.37 -16.11
CA ILE A 22 -33.42 -8.61 -15.87
C ILE A 22 -32.27 -9.38 -16.51
N SER A 23 -31.68 -8.83 -17.57
CA SER A 23 -30.47 -9.38 -18.17
C SER A 23 -29.25 -8.89 -17.37
N LEU A 24 -28.62 -9.77 -16.59
CA LEU A 24 -27.45 -9.46 -15.76
C LEU A 24 -26.16 -9.98 -16.43
N PRO A 25 -25.03 -9.25 -16.33
CA PRO A 25 -23.76 -9.68 -16.90
C PRO A 25 -23.22 -10.95 -16.21
N VAL A 26 -22.50 -11.77 -16.98
CA VAL A 26 -22.05 -13.15 -16.66
C VAL A 26 -21.34 -13.29 -15.29
N ARG A 27 -20.74 -12.22 -14.75
CA ARG A 27 -20.06 -12.22 -13.44
C ARG A 27 -21.02 -12.43 -12.25
N PHE A 28 -22.33 -12.18 -12.42
CA PHE A 28 -23.36 -12.45 -11.40
C PHE A 28 -23.83 -13.91 -11.35
N ILE A 29 -23.58 -14.69 -12.41
CA ILE A 29 -24.02 -16.09 -12.49
C ILE A 29 -23.22 -16.96 -11.52
N ALA A 30 -21.92 -16.69 -11.36
CA ALA A 30 -21.06 -17.38 -10.40
C ALA A 30 -21.49 -17.15 -8.94
N PHE A 31 -21.94 -15.93 -8.61
CA PHE A 31 -22.40 -15.59 -7.26
C PHE A 31 -23.74 -16.26 -6.91
N ARG A 32 -24.67 -16.36 -7.86
CA ARG A 32 -25.89 -17.16 -7.67
C ARG A 32 -25.58 -18.65 -7.55
N ALA A 33 -24.64 -19.19 -8.33
CA ALA A 33 -24.24 -20.59 -8.23
C ALA A 33 -23.62 -20.91 -6.86
N LEU A 34 -22.77 -20.03 -6.32
CA LEU A 34 -22.14 -20.21 -5.02
C LEU A 34 -23.18 -20.18 -3.88
N VAL A 35 -24.12 -19.22 -3.91
CA VAL A 35 -25.21 -19.13 -2.91
C VAL A 35 -26.18 -20.30 -3.03
N LEU A 36 -26.49 -20.76 -4.25
CA LEU A 36 -27.35 -21.93 -4.44
C LEU A 36 -26.66 -23.24 -4.00
N VAL A 37 -25.35 -23.37 -4.22
CA VAL A 37 -24.53 -24.50 -3.76
C VAL A 37 -24.39 -24.51 -2.23
N LEU A 38 -24.33 -23.33 -1.60
CA LEU A 38 -24.32 -23.22 -0.14
C LEU A 38 -25.68 -23.55 0.49
N ILE A 39 -26.79 -23.33 -0.24
CA ILE A 39 -28.16 -23.65 0.23
C ILE A 39 -28.50 -25.15 0.00
N LEU A 40 -27.86 -25.82 -0.96
CA LEU A 40 -28.23 -27.18 -1.40
C LEU A 40 -27.24 -28.29 -1.00
N THR A 41 -26.14 -28.00 -0.31
CA THR A 41 -25.22 -29.06 0.15
C THR A 41 -25.64 -29.59 1.52
N PRO A 42 -26.10 -30.86 1.62
CA PRO A 42 -26.42 -31.44 2.90
C PRO A 42 -25.12 -31.82 3.63
N THR A 43 -25.00 -31.30 4.86
CA THR A 43 -24.14 -31.80 5.95
C THR A 43 -22.64 -31.86 5.66
N ALA A 44 -21.98 -30.70 5.64
CA ALA A 44 -20.68 -30.61 6.30
C ALA A 44 -20.96 -30.60 7.82
N SER A 45 -20.29 -31.46 8.59
CA SER A 45 -20.43 -31.53 10.04
C SER A 45 -20.06 -30.17 10.66
N ASN A 46 -21.07 -29.35 10.94
CA ASN A 46 -20.92 -28.03 11.52
C ASN A 46 -20.47 -28.19 12.98
N PRO A 47 -19.24 -27.79 13.37
CA PRO A 47 -18.75 -27.93 14.74
C PRO A 47 -19.55 -27.08 15.73
N PHE A 48 -20.21 -26.03 15.22
CA PHE A 48 -21.14 -25.20 15.95
C PHE A 48 -22.56 -25.66 15.62
N HIS A 49 -23.20 -26.39 16.53
CA HIS A 49 -24.59 -26.83 16.37
C HIS A 49 -25.56 -25.63 16.41
N TYR A 50 -25.60 -24.84 15.34
CA TYR A 50 -26.39 -23.61 15.23
C TYR A 50 -27.90 -23.84 15.44
N GLU A 51 -28.38 -25.03 15.09
CA GLU A 51 -29.76 -25.48 15.33
C GLU A 51 -30.11 -25.64 16.81
N GLN A 52 -29.11 -25.89 17.67
CA GLN A 52 -29.28 -25.89 19.13
C GLN A 52 -29.10 -24.48 19.72
N LYS A 53 -28.24 -23.66 19.11
CA LYS A 53 -27.94 -22.29 19.57
C LYS A 53 -29.09 -21.32 19.33
N TYR A 54 -29.84 -21.49 18.23
CA TYR A 54 -30.96 -20.64 17.86
C TYR A 54 -32.20 -21.48 17.58
N MET A 55 -33.30 -21.19 18.28
CA MET A 55 -34.59 -21.86 18.07
C MET A 55 -35.09 -21.68 16.62
N PRO A 56 -35.86 -22.63 16.08
CA PRO A 56 -36.49 -22.49 14.78
C PRO A 56 -37.38 -21.25 14.73
N ASP A 57 -37.31 -20.50 13.62
CA ASP A 57 -38.18 -19.35 13.42
C ASP A 57 -39.62 -19.83 13.11
N PRO A 58 -40.65 -19.00 13.33
CA PRO A 58 -42.00 -19.28 12.87
C PRO A 58 -42.04 -19.47 11.35
N VAL A 59 -42.94 -20.35 10.88
CA VAL A 59 -43.16 -20.57 9.45
C VAL A 59 -43.49 -19.22 8.79
N TYR A 60 -42.76 -18.88 7.72
CA TYR A 60 -42.78 -17.59 6.98
C TYR A 60 -41.99 -16.42 7.59
N GLU A 61 -41.37 -16.55 8.75
CA GLU A 61 -40.52 -15.50 9.38
C GLU A 61 -39.01 -15.74 9.22
N GLU A 62 -38.60 -16.76 8.47
CA GLU A 62 -37.20 -17.17 8.24
C GLU A 62 -36.31 -16.09 7.57
N MET A 63 -36.89 -15.04 6.98
CA MET A 63 -36.17 -13.87 6.44
C MET A 63 -36.43 -12.56 7.21
N GLY A 64 -37.19 -12.63 8.31
CA GLY A 64 -37.50 -11.49 9.15
C GLY A 64 -36.26 -10.80 9.73
N PRO A 65 -36.36 -9.57 10.26
CA PRO A 65 -35.22 -8.82 10.76
C PRO A 65 -34.41 -9.54 11.86
N HIS A 66 -35.08 -10.41 12.61
CA HIS A 66 -34.51 -11.18 13.73
C HIS A 66 -34.33 -12.67 13.45
N ALA A 67 -34.55 -13.10 12.21
CA ALA A 67 -34.49 -14.50 11.81
C ALA A 67 -33.14 -15.13 12.16
N ARG A 68 -33.19 -16.41 12.49
CA ARG A 68 -32.06 -17.29 12.78
C ARG A 68 -30.99 -17.21 11.69
N LEU A 69 -31.39 -17.16 10.41
CA LEU A 69 -30.46 -17.04 9.28
C LEU A 69 -29.45 -15.89 9.46
N TRP A 70 -29.94 -14.70 9.81
CA TRP A 70 -29.07 -13.53 9.98
C TRP A 70 -28.15 -13.65 11.20
N ARG A 71 -28.58 -14.36 12.25
CA ARG A 71 -27.76 -14.60 13.44
C ARG A 71 -26.64 -15.59 13.16
N VAL A 72 -26.97 -16.69 12.48
CA VAL A 72 -25.98 -17.69 12.05
C VAL A 72 -24.97 -17.06 11.09
N TYR A 73 -25.44 -16.29 10.11
CA TYR A 73 -24.56 -15.56 9.21
C TYR A 73 -23.62 -14.61 9.97
N LEU A 74 -24.13 -13.84 10.93
CA LEU A 74 -23.32 -12.92 11.72
C LEU A 74 -22.24 -13.66 12.52
N ASP A 75 -22.59 -14.75 13.20
CA ASP A 75 -21.64 -15.58 13.94
C ASP A 75 -20.52 -16.10 13.04
N GLU A 76 -20.87 -16.73 11.92
CA GLU A 76 -19.89 -17.31 10.99
C GLU A 76 -19.02 -16.23 10.35
N SER A 77 -19.64 -15.11 9.93
CA SER A 77 -18.92 -13.99 9.34
C SER A 77 -17.98 -13.31 10.34
N GLN A 78 -18.35 -13.25 11.62
CA GLN A 78 -17.52 -12.67 12.67
C GLN A 78 -16.29 -13.54 12.92
N MET A 79 -16.42 -14.86 12.92
CA MET A 79 -15.27 -15.77 13.07
C MET A 79 -14.27 -15.54 11.93
N HIS A 80 -14.76 -15.52 10.69
CA HIS A 80 -13.93 -15.28 9.51
C HIS A 80 -13.29 -13.88 9.53
N ASP A 81 -14.04 -12.86 9.92
CA ASP A 81 -13.55 -11.48 10.00
C ASP A 81 -12.44 -11.32 11.04
N VAL A 82 -12.62 -11.93 12.21
CA VAL A 82 -11.61 -11.91 13.26
C VAL A 82 -10.34 -12.59 12.78
N GLU A 83 -10.43 -13.78 12.22
CA GLU A 83 -9.26 -14.52 11.70
C GLU A 83 -8.53 -13.71 10.61
N MET A 84 -9.25 -13.23 9.59
CA MET A 84 -8.66 -12.43 8.50
C MET A 84 -7.97 -11.15 9.01
N ILE A 85 -8.60 -10.45 9.95
CA ILE A 85 -8.06 -9.19 10.49
C ILE A 85 -6.85 -9.47 11.38
N ASP A 86 -6.88 -10.49 12.22
CA ASP A 86 -5.80 -10.81 13.16
C ASP A 86 -4.53 -11.20 12.40
N ASP A 87 -4.65 -12.13 11.44
CA ASP A 87 -3.55 -12.56 10.57
C ASP A 87 -2.91 -11.40 9.81
N SER A 88 -3.76 -10.50 9.27
CA SER A 88 -3.29 -9.35 8.52
C SER A 88 -2.64 -8.31 9.43
N LYS A 89 -3.20 -8.09 10.63
CA LYS A 89 -2.75 -7.05 11.56
C LYS A 89 -1.38 -7.36 12.13
N ASP A 90 -1.13 -8.61 12.53
CA ASP A 90 0.17 -9.03 13.05
C ASP A 90 1.27 -8.80 12.00
N SER A 91 1.00 -9.18 10.76
CA SER A 91 1.92 -8.97 9.63
C SER A 91 2.20 -7.49 9.38
N VAL A 92 1.15 -6.66 9.38
CA VAL A 92 1.25 -5.20 9.17
C VAL A 92 1.99 -4.50 10.31
N ASP A 93 1.77 -4.94 11.56
CA ASP A 93 2.43 -4.35 12.75
C ASP A 93 3.93 -4.62 12.74
N VAL A 94 4.34 -5.85 12.45
CA VAL A 94 5.76 -6.19 12.28
C VAL A 94 6.39 -5.38 11.15
N LEU A 95 5.69 -5.26 10.01
CA LEU A 95 6.20 -4.54 8.85
C LEU A 95 6.35 -3.04 9.12
N LEU A 96 5.41 -2.44 9.86
CA LEU A 96 5.46 -1.03 10.25
C LEU A 96 6.65 -0.71 11.15
N VAL A 97 6.92 -1.57 12.14
CA VAL A 97 8.10 -1.43 13.02
C VAL A 97 9.38 -1.57 12.20
N PHE A 98 9.43 -2.58 11.33
CA PHE A 98 10.57 -2.79 10.44
C PHE A 98 10.81 -1.58 9.51
N ALA A 99 9.75 -1.03 8.90
CA ALA A 99 9.82 0.16 8.05
C ALA A 99 10.30 1.40 8.81
N GLY A 100 9.88 1.59 10.06
CA GLY A 100 10.38 2.67 10.90
C GLY A 100 11.88 2.54 11.20
N LEU A 101 12.32 1.37 11.64
CA LEU A 101 13.72 1.10 11.95
C LEU A 101 14.62 1.21 10.71
N PHE A 102 14.19 0.60 9.60
CA PHE A 102 14.92 0.67 8.35
C PHE A 102 15.01 2.12 7.83
N SER A 103 13.91 2.89 7.87
CA SER A 103 13.94 4.31 7.50
C SER A 103 14.94 5.10 8.34
N ALA A 104 15.04 4.84 9.65
CA ALA A 104 16.01 5.51 10.52
C ALA A 104 17.45 5.22 10.10
N VAL A 105 17.77 3.95 9.81
CA VAL A 105 19.10 3.54 9.33
C VAL A 105 19.40 4.18 7.96
N VAL A 106 18.48 4.10 7.00
CA VAL A 106 18.70 4.70 5.67
C VAL A 106 18.87 6.22 5.78
N THR A 107 18.14 6.88 6.68
CA THR A 107 18.25 8.33 6.90
C THR A 107 19.66 8.74 7.34
N THR A 108 20.34 7.95 8.19
CA THR A 108 21.72 8.27 8.60
C THR A 108 22.68 8.19 7.43
N PHE A 109 22.53 7.19 6.56
CA PHE A 109 23.35 7.06 5.35
C PHE A 109 23.08 8.21 4.36
N VAL A 110 21.81 8.52 4.12
CA VAL A 110 21.41 9.65 3.25
C VAL A 110 21.96 10.98 3.78
N ALA A 111 21.93 11.20 5.09
CA ALA A 111 22.48 12.40 5.70
C ALA A 111 24.00 12.50 5.51
N GLN A 112 24.72 11.38 5.66
CA GLN A 112 26.17 11.31 5.42
C GLN A 112 26.51 11.58 3.96
N THR A 113 25.90 10.87 3.00
CA THR A 113 26.20 11.09 1.57
C THR A 113 25.78 12.46 1.07
N SER A 114 24.75 13.06 1.67
CA SER A 114 24.37 14.44 1.35
C SER A 114 25.44 15.43 1.80
N GLN A 115 26.11 15.19 2.93
CA GLN A 115 27.26 15.98 3.37
C GLN A 115 28.46 15.75 2.47
N ASP A 116 28.75 14.50 2.07
CA ASP A 116 29.84 14.20 1.15
C ASP A 116 29.69 14.94 -0.20
N LEU A 117 28.46 15.05 -0.70
CA LEU A 117 28.13 15.84 -1.90
C LEU A 117 28.43 17.34 -1.74
N GLN A 118 28.13 17.89 -0.56
CA GLN A 118 28.41 19.30 -0.23
C GLN A 118 29.93 19.53 -0.15
N VAL A 119 30.66 18.66 0.56
CA VAL A 119 32.12 18.74 0.67
C VAL A 119 32.80 18.67 -0.70
N ALA A 120 32.33 17.79 -1.59
CA ALA A 120 32.86 17.73 -2.96
C ALA A 120 32.69 19.06 -3.72
N SER A 121 31.55 19.74 -3.53
CA SER A 121 31.28 21.05 -4.13
C SER A 121 32.20 22.13 -3.56
N ASP A 122 32.46 22.08 -2.24
CA ASP A 122 33.36 23.01 -1.56
C ASP A 122 34.83 22.81 -1.99
N VAL A 123 35.26 21.57 -2.24
CA VAL A 123 36.60 21.27 -2.76
C VAL A 123 36.80 21.87 -4.15
N ILE A 124 35.81 21.74 -5.04
CA ILE A 124 35.85 22.38 -6.37
C ILE A 124 35.97 23.90 -6.21
N ALA A 125 35.11 24.53 -5.39
CA ALA A 125 35.17 25.97 -5.14
C ALA A 125 36.53 26.41 -4.56
N THR A 126 37.07 25.66 -3.59
CA THR A 126 38.36 25.96 -2.96
C THR A 126 39.51 25.84 -3.96
N SER A 127 39.49 24.84 -4.85
CA SER A 127 40.51 24.68 -5.88
C SER A 127 40.54 25.86 -6.87
N LEU A 128 39.37 26.35 -7.28
CA LEU A 128 39.24 27.54 -8.14
C LEU A 128 39.69 28.81 -7.42
N ILE A 129 39.32 28.97 -6.15
CA ILE A 129 39.77 30.12 -5.34
C ILE A 129 41.29 30.10 -5.18
N TYR A 130 41.88 28.92 -4.96
CA TYR A 130 43.34 28.78 -4.84
C TYR A 130 44.07 29.15 -6.13
N GLU A 131 43.53 28.75 -7.30
CA GLU A 131 44.04 29.20 -8.61
C GLU A 131 43.96 30.72 -8.74
N LEU A 132 42.82 31.33 -8.38
CA LEU A 132 42.63 32.78 -8.45
C LEU A 132 43.64 33.54 -7.57
N VAL A 133 43.90 33.04 -6.36
CA VAL A 133 44.90 33.62 -5.43
C VAL A 133 46.32 33.49 -5.99
N ASN A 134 46.64 32.35 -6.63
CA ASN A 134 47.96 32.16 -7.26
C ASN A 134 48.15 33.07 -8.47
N LEU A 135 47.13 33.25 -9.30
CA LEU A 135 47.14 34.21 -10.41
C LEU A 135 47.35 35.65 -9.92
N GLN A 136 46.66 36.06 -8.85
CA GLN A 136 46.87 37.37 -8.24
C GLN A 136 48.30 37.55 -7.73
N ARG A 137 48.87 36.54 -7.08
CA ARG A 137 50.26 36.58 -6.59
C ARG A 137 51.25 36.68 -7.74
N ALA A 138 51.07 35.91 -8.81
CA ALA A 138 51.93 35.96 -9.99
C ALA A 138 51.94 37.37 -10.62
N MET A 139 50.75 37.96 -10.81
CA MET A 139 50.61 39.33 -11.34
C MET A 139 51.31 40.38 -10.44
N LEU A 140 51.16 40.29 -9.12
CA LEU A 140 51.80 41.21 -8.18
C LEU A 140 53.33 41.05 -8.14
N SER A 141 53.85 39.86 -8.41
CA SER A 141 55.29 39.56 -8.48
C SER A 141 55.93 39.89 -9.84
N GLY A 142 55.15 40.35 -10.82
CA GLY A 142 55.62 40.61 -12.19
C GLY A 142 55.89 39.34 -13.01
N ALA A 143 55.45 38.17 -12.54
CA ALA A 143 55.52 36.91 -13.27
C ALA A 143 54.37 36.81 -14.29
N SER A 144 54.60 36.12 -15.41
CA SER A 144 53.55 35.87 -16.41
C SER A 144 52.46 34.95 -15.85
N SER A 145 51.22 35.14 -16.28
CA SER A 145 50.08 34.29 -15.90
C SER A 145 50.31 32.81 -16.23
N ASP A 146 51.08 32.51 -17.28
CA ASP A 146 51.44 31.15 -17.70
C ASP A 146 52.37 30.43 -16.73
N SER A 147 52.92 31.12 -15.73
CA SER A 147 53.73 30.50 -14.66
C SER A 147 52.89 29.80 -13.58
N VAL A 148 51.57 30.03 -13.56
CA VAL A 148 50.64 29.41 -12.62
C VAL A 148 50.07 28.15 -13.24
N SER A 149 50.20 27.02 -12.54
CA SER A 149 49.58 25.77 -12.98
C SER A 149 48.05 25.90 -12.88
N PRO A 150 47.30 25.73 -13.99
CA PRO A 150 45.84 25.83 -13.96
C PRO A 150 45.23 24.74 -13.07
N SER A 151 44.10 25.04 -12.42
CA SER A 151 43.40 24.03 -11.63
C SER A 151 43.01 22.86 -12.55
N PRO A 152 43.19 21.61 -12.12
CA PRO A 152 42.70 20.46 -12.86
C PRO A 152 41.16 20.38 -12.88
N LEU A 153 40.47 21.24 -12.11
CA LEU A 153 39.01 21.28 -11.98
C LEU A 153 38.46 22.58 -12.58
N THR A 154 37.40 22.46 -13.39
CA THR A 154 36.64 23.57 -13.99
C THR A 154 35.28 23.76 -13.30
N PRO A 155 34.59 24.91 -13.45
CA PRO A 155 33.26 25.12 -12.87
C PRO A 155 32.23 24.07 -13.29
N ASP A 156 32.37 23.54 -14.51
CA ASP A 156 31.52 22.47 -15.07
C ASP A 156 32.10 21.07 -14.86
N SER A 157 33.27 20.94 -14.23
CA SER A 157 33.84 19.63 -13.96
C SER A 157 33.00 18.90 -12.91
N THR A 158 32.34 17.84 -13.34
CA THR A 158 31.85 16.82 -12.41
C THR A 158 33.07 16.01 -12.00
N ALA A 159 33.54 16.13 -10.76
CA ALA A 159 34.63 15.28 -10.32
C ALA A 159 34.23 13.81 -10.55
N PRO A 160 35.14 12.95 -11.06
CA PRO A 160 34.79 11.57 -11.45
C PRO A 160 34.13 10.78 -10.30
N GLU A 161 34.55 11.08 -9.07
CA GLU A 161 34.02 10.57 -7.80
C GLU A 161 32.54 10.96 -7.55
N THR A 162 32.10 12.16 -7.96
CA THR A 162 30.77 12.71 -7.59
C THR A 162 29.62 12.04 -8.34
N SER A 163 29.88 11.52 -9.55
CA SER A 163 28.83 10.88 -10.37
C SER A 163 28.23 9.66 -9.68
N SER A 164 29.08 8.79 -9.09
CA SER A 164 28.65 7.61 -8.34
C SER A 164 27.87 7.99 -7.08
N ILE A 165 28.33 9.02 -6.34
CA ILE A 165 27.70 9.46 -5.10
C ILE A 165 26.28 10.01 -5.34
N VAL A 166 26.03 10.71 -6.46
CA VAL A 166 24.69 11.17 -6.83
C VAL A 166 23.72 10.00 -7.06
N TRP A 167 24.15 8.96 -7.79
CA TRP A 167 23.33 7.76 -8.03
C TRP A 167 23.05 6.98 -6.76
N VAL A 168 24.06 6.79 -5.90
CA VAL A 168 23.91 6.14 -4.59
C VAL A 168 22.93 6.91 -3.72
N ASN A 169 23.08 8.23 -3.63
CA ASN A 169 22.17 9.08 -2.87
C ASN A 169 20.73 8.97 -3.40
N GLY A 170 20.55 8.98 -4.72
CA GLY A 170 19.25 8.76 -5.37
C GLY A 170 18.64 7.39 -5.02
N LEU A 171 19.42 6.30 -5.09
CA LEU A 171 18.98 4.96 -4.72
C LEU A 171 18.54 4.89 -3.25
N TRP A 172 19.30 5.51 -2.35
CA TRP A 172 18.96 5.53 -0.93
C TRP A 172 17.73 6.39 -0.63
N PHE A 173 17.54 7.52 -1.31
CA PHE A 173 16.31 8.29 -1.24
C PHE A 173 15.09 7.49 -1.73
N VAL A 174 15.22 6.75 -2.82
CA VAL A 174 14.14 5.87 -3.33
C VAL A 174 13.84 4.77 -2.32
N SER A 175 14.85 4.13 -1.75
CA SER A 175 14.69 3.14 -0.68
C SER A 175 13.93 3.72 0.53
N LEU A 176 14.32 4.92 0.98
CA LEU A 176 13.68 5.62 2.08
C LEU A 176 12.22 5.96 1.75
N ALA A 177 11.94 6.46 0.54
CA ALA A 177 10.59 6.79 0.10
C ALA A 177 9.70 5.54 0.03
N LEU A 178 10.21 4.41 -0.46
CA LEU A 178 9.46 3.14 -0.49
C LEU A 178 9.17 2.61 0.92
N SER A 179 10.14 2.73 1.83
CA SER A 179 9.96 2.37 3.25
C SER A 179 8.89 3.21 3.92
N LEU A 180 8.93 4.54 3.77
CA LEU A 180 7.92 5.45 4.31
C LEU A 180 6.54 5.22 3.66
N THR A 181 6.49 4.97 2.35
CA THR A 181 5.25 4.62 1.66
C THR A 181 4.63 3.36 2.25
N THR A 182 5.44 2.34 2.51
CA THR A 182 4.98 1.10 3.14
C THR A 182 4.47 1.35 4.56
N ALA A 183 5.15 2.19 5.34
CA ALA A 183 4.69 2.59 6.67
C ALA A 183 3.32 3.30 6.62
N LEU A 184 3.14 4.24 5.67
CA LEU A 184 1.88 4.95 5.47
C LEU A 184 0.73 4.01 5.06
N LEU A 185 0.99 3.11 4.11
CA LEU A 185 -0.01 2.13 3.68
C LEU A 185 -0.35 1.14 4.80
N SER A 186 0.63 0.74 5.62
CA SER A 186 0.42 -0.10 6.80
C SER A 186 -0.54 0.56 7.79
N VAL A 187 -0.34 1.86 8.07
CA VAL A 187 -1.26 2.63 8.92
C VAL A 187 -2.66 2.73 8.30
N LEU A 188 -2.76 2.96 6.98
CA LEU A 188 -4.05 3.03 6.28
C LEU A 188 -4.83 1.71 6.34
N VAL A 189 -4.14 0.59 6.15
CA VAL A 189 -4.72 -0.76 6.30
C VAL A 189 -5.27 -0.96 7.71
N LYS A 190 -4.51 -0.58 8.75
CA LYS A 190 -4.99 -0.66 10.14
C LYS A 190 -6.25 0.19 10.35
N GLN A 191 -6.33 1.36 9.74
CA GLN A 191 -7.52 2.20 9.81
C GLN A 191 -8.73 1.55 9.13
N TRP A 192 -8.54 0.94 7.96
CA TRP A 192 -9.62 0.21 7.28
C TRP A 192 -10.13 -0.97 8.09
N PHE A 193 -9.24 -1.79 8.66
CA PHE A 193 -9.64 -2.91 9.52
C PHE A 193 -10.33 -2.45 10.79
N HIS A 194 -9.83 -1.38 11.42
CA HIS A 194 -10.49 -0.80 12.58
C HIS A 194 -11.92 -0.36 12.26
N GLN A 195 -12.12 0.40 11.16
CA GLN A 195 -13.44 0.84 10.73
C GLN A 195 -14.34 -0.35 10.34
N TYR A 196 -13.80 -1.36 9.69
CA TYR A 196 -14.51 -2.57 9.32
C TYR A 196 -15.05 -3.31 10.56
N ALA A 197 -14.20 -3.51 11.57
CA ALA A 197 -14.53 -4.22 12.81
C ALA A 197 -15.54 -3.49 13.71
N THR A 198 -15.76 -2.18 13.52
CA THR A 198 -16.77 -1.45 14.30
C THR A 198 -18.18 -1.94 13.96
N MET A 199 -18.78 -2.74 14.84
CA MET A 199 -20.10 -3.30 14.58
C MET A 199 -21.22 -2.24 14.70
N PRO A 200 -22.07 -2.07 13.67
CA PRO A 200 -23.22 -1.16 13.74
C PRO A 200 -24.27 -1.64 14.75
N SER A 201 -25.00 -0.70 15.36
CA SER A 201 -26.21 -1.00 16.13
C SER A 201 -27.39 -1.28 15.18
N GLY A 202 -28.30 -2.18 15.56
CA GLY A 202 -29.50 -2.49 14.77
C GLY A 202 -29.95 -3.95 14.86
N THR A 203 -30.88 -4.32 13.99
CA THR A 203 -31.37 -5.71 13.89
C THR A 203 -30.27 -6.63 13.33
N PRO A 204 -30.32 -7.96 13.59
CA PRO A 204 -29.41 -8.93 12.98
C PRO A 204 -29.33 -8.79 11.45
N ARG A 205 -30.47 -8.59 10.79
CA ARG A 205 -30.53 -8.33 9.35
C ARG A 205 -29.76 -7.07 8.96
N ASP A 206 -30.01 -5.93 9.59
CA ASP A 206 -29.33 -4.68 9.21
C ASP A 206 -27.82 -4.77 9.40
N ARG A 207 -27.38 -5.36 10.52
CA ARG A 207 -25.96 -5.59 10.81
C ARG A 207 -25.31 -6.48 9.76
N SER A 208 -25.96 -7.56 9.35
CA SER A 208 -25.46 -8.47 8.32
C SER A 208 -25.31 -7.78 6.96
N LEU A 209 -26.29 -6.94 6.57
CA LEU A 209 -26.27 -6.22 5.31
C LEU A 209 -25.18 -5.14 5.30
N ILE A 210 -25.02 -4.39 6.39
CA ILE A 210 -23.96 -3.38 6.51
C ILE A 210 -22.58 -4.03 6.49
N ARG A 211 -22.39 -5.14 7.23
CA ARG A 211 -21.13 -5.89 7.22
C ARG A 211 -20.81 -6.39 5.81
N GLN A 212 -21.79 -6.98 5.11
CA GLN A 212 -21.60 -7.47 3.75
C GLN A 212 -21.26 -6.32 2.79
N PHE A 213 -21.93 -5.17 2.90
CA PHE A 213 -21.60 -3.98 2.12
C PHE A 213 -20.16 -3.52 2.34
N ARG A 214 -19.71 -3.46 3.60
CA ARG A 214 -18.33 -3.09 3.94
C ARG A 214 -17.32 -4.13 3.46
N PHE A 215 -17.65 -5.42 3.54
CA PHE A 215 -16.80 -6.49 3.05
C PHE A 215 -16.62 -6.42 1.54
N THR A 216 -17.73 -6.25 0.80
CA THR A 216 -17.70 -6.02 -0.64
C THR A 216 -16.87 -4.78 -0.97
N ALA A 217 -17.01 -3.69 -0.21
CA ALA A 217 -16.18 -2.50 -0.40
C ALA A 217 -14.68 -2.79 -0.18
N LEU A 218 -14.30 -3.53 0.87
CA LEU A 218 -12.89 -3.93 1.06
C LEU A 218 -12.34 -4.71 -0.13
N GLN A 219 -13.18 -5.55 -0.73
CA GLN A 219 -12.81 -6.37 -1.89
C GLN A 219 -12.75 -5.55 -3.18
N ASP A 220 -13.70 -4.65 -3.42
CA ASP A 220 -13.71 -3.75 -4.58
C ASP A 220 -12.51 -2.79 -4.55
N TRP A 221 -12.14 -2.31 -3.36
CA TRP A 221 -10.95 -1.48 -3.14
C TRP A 221 -9.64 -2.28 -3.13
N GLN A 222 -9.71 -3.60 -3.30
CA GLN A 222 -8.55 -4.50 -3.35
C GLN A 222 -7.64 -4.38 -2.13
N VAL A 223 -8.21 -4.16 -0.94
CA VAL A 223 -7.43 -4.08 0.31
C VAL A 223 -6.56 -5.33 0.53
N PRO A 224 -7.02 -6.57 0.28
CA PRO A 224 -6.16 -7.75 0.40
C PRO A 224 -4.93 -7.71 -0.52
N LEU A 225 -5.05 -7.13 -1.71
CA LEU A 225 -3.92 -6.96 -2.63
C LEU A 225 -2.92 -5.95 -2.08
N ILE A 226 -3.41 -4.84 -1.50
CA ILE A 226 -2.56 -3.82 -0.87
C ILE A 226 -1.78 -4.46 0.28
N VAL A 227 -2.45 -5.21 1.16
CA VAL A 227 -1.81 -5.93 2.29
C VAL A 227 -0.73 -6.89 1.78
N GLY A 228 -1.03 -7.67 0.73
CA GLY A 228 -0.05 -8.57 0.11
C GLY A 228 1.13 -7.85 -0.58
N LEU A 229 0.96 -6.60 -1.01
CA LEU A 229 1.99 -5.80 -1.66
C LEU A 229 2.95 -5.14 -0.66
N LEU A 230 2.52 -4.87 0.57
CA LEU A 230 3.36 -4.19 1.58
C LEU A 230 4.71 -4.90 1.79
N PRO A 231 4.77 -6.24 2.01
CA PRO A 231 6.04 -6.92 2.19
C PRO A 231 6.92 -6.78 0.95
N VAL A 232 6.35 -6.85 -0.26
CA VAL A 232 7.10 -6.74 -1.52
C VAL A 232 7.76 -5.37 -1.64
N LEU A 233 7.04 -4.29 -1.30
CA LEU A 233 7.60 -2.94 -1.28
C LEU A 233 8.77 -2.81 -0.29
N MET A 234 8.66 -3.42 0.89
CA MET A 234 9.76 -3.43 1.86
C MET A 234 10.97 -4.21 1.37
N HIS A 235 10.78 -5.39 0.79
CA HIS A 235 11.89 -6.16 0.23
C HIS A 235 12.57 -5.40 -0.92
N ALA A 236 11.80 -4.72 -1.77
CA ALA A 236 12.34 -3.87 -2.82
C ALA A 236 13.16 -2.70 -2.25
N ALA A 237 12.67 -2.03 -1.21
CA ALA A 237 13.40 -0.95 -0.54
C ALA A 237 14.75 -1.45 0.01
N VAL A 238 14.75 -2.59 0.70
CA VAL A 238 15.96 -3.22 1.25
C VAL A 238 16.93 -3.61 0.14
N ALA A 239 16.45 -4.20 -0.96
CA ALA A 239 17.29 -4.57 -2.09
C ALA A 239 17.94 -3.36 -2.76
N ILE A 240 17.20 -2.26 -2.95
CA ILE A 240 17.72 -1.00 -3.49
C ILE A 240 18.77 -0.40 -2.57
N PHE A 241 18.55 -0.43 -1.26
CA PHE A 241 19.53 0.03 -0.27
C PHE A 241 20.83 -0.75 -0.34
N PHE A 242 20.77 -2.09 -0.37
CA PHE A 242 21.96 -2.92 -0.51
C PHE A 242 22.67 -2.70 -1.85
N GLY A 243 21.93 -2.50 -2.95
CA GLY A 243 22.51 -2.11 -4.23
C GLY A 243 23.31 -0.81 -4.12
N GLY A 244 22.75 0.21 -3.48
CA GLY A 244 23.47 1.47 -3.20
C GLY A 244 24.68 1.27 -2.29
N LEU A 245 24.60 0.39 -1.29
CA LEU A 245 25.70 0.08 -0.38
C LEU A 245 26.88 -0.59 -1.09
N VAL A 246 26.62 -1.53 -2.01
CA VAL A 246 27.68 -2.17 -2.81
C VAL A 246 28.40 -1.14 -3.69
N VAL A 247 27.65 -0.23 -4.33
CA VAL A 247 28.25 0.83 -5.15
C VAL A 247 29.03 1.83 -4.30
N TYR A 248 28.52 2.19 -3.11
CA TYR A 248 29.19 3.08 -2.17
C TYR A 248 30.51 2.51 -1.63
N LEU A 249 30.58 1.19 -1.41
CA LEU A 249 31.78 0.51 -0.89
C LEU A 249 32.80 0.12 -1.97
N TYR A 250 32.42 0.11 -3.25
CA TYR A 250 33.33 -0.25 -4.34
C TYR A 250 34.63 0.60 -4.42
N PRO A 251 34.61 1.93 -4.20
CA PRO A 251 35.82 2.75 -4.23
C PRO A 251 36.64 2.75 -2.92
N LEU A 252 36.14 2.12 -1.84
CA LEU A 252 36.82 1.99 -0.54
C LEU A 252 37.81 0.82 -0.54
#